data_AF-A0AAV0WXH6-F1
#
_entry.id   AF-A0AAV0WXH6-F1
#
_cell.length_a   1.000
_cell.length_b   1.000
_cell.length_c   1.000
_cell.angle_alpha   90.00
_cell.angle_beta   90.00
_cell.angle_gamma   90.00
#
_symmetry.space_group_name_H-M   'P 1'
#
loop_
_entity.id
_entity.type
_entity.pdbx_description
1 polymer ?
#
loop_
_entity_poly.entity_id
_entity_poly.type
_entity_poly.pdbx_seq_one_letter_code
_entity_poly.pdbx_strand_id
1 'polypeptide(L)'
;MKKFLGHLWYLSEELIAFTFLDENVSSETKRNMVVAMLNEGTEHPVKRISLEPDIVLRKNLEDFATDNTCKFFDILGISSQFFNHWDEKKIIKKLKQSFS
;
A
#
# COMPACT_ATOMS: atom_id res chain seq x y z
N MET A 1 20.75 11.36 2.41
CA MET A 1 20.21 10.34 1.48
C MET A 1 20.55 8.90 1.84
N LYS A 2 21.81 8.49 2.08
CA LYS A 2 22.15 7.06 2.37
C LYS A 2 21.36 6.40 3.51
N LYS A 3 21.04 7.12 4.58
CA LYS A 3 20.21 6.59 5.69
C LYS A 3 18.77 6.27 5.27
N PHE A 4 18.16 7.10 4.41
CA PHE A 4 16.79 6.91 3.91
C PHE A 4 16.66 5.67 3.02
N LEU A 5 17.69 5.39 2.22
CA LEU A 5 17.75 4.18 1.38
C LEU A 5 17.77 2.88 2.23
N GLY A 6 18.31 2.94 3.45
CA GLY A 6 18.26 1.83 4.40
C GLY A 6 16.87 1.58 5.00
N HIS A 7 15.94 2.53 4.86
CA HIS A 7 14.57 2.48 5.37
C HIS A 7 13.53 2.22 4.27
N LEU A 8 13.94 1.81 3.06
CA LEU A 8 13.00 1.50 1.96
C LEU A 8 12.12 0.27 2.22
N TRP A 9 12.14 -0.31 3.43
CA TRP A 9 11.27 -1.42 3.80
C TRP A 9 9.80 -1.01 3.73
N TYR A 10 9.48 0.27 3.97
CA TYR A 10 8.13 0.82 3.80
C TYR A 10 7.58 0.71 2.38
N LEU A 11 8.42 0.42 1.38
CA LEU A 11 8.01 0.19 0.00
C LEU A 11 7.56 -1.26 -0.28
N SER A 12 7.51 -2.13 0.73
CA SER A 12 6.95 -3.47 0.54
C SER A 12 5.44 -3.42 0.31
N GLU A 13 4.94 -4.42 -0.42
CA GLU A 13 3.51 -4.58 -0.72
C GLU A 13 2.64 -4.72 0.54
N GLU A 14 3.23 -5.09 1.68
CA GLU A 14 2.57 -5.14 2.99
C GLU A 14 2.50 -3.77 3.64
N LEU A 15 3.62 -3.03 3.67
CA LEU A 15 3.68 -1.75 4.37
C LEU A 15 2.95 -0.63 3.60
N ILE A 16 2.87 -0.74 2.27
CA ILE A 16 2.10 0.18 1.45
C ILE A 16 0.61 0.16 1.82
N ALA A 17 0.08 -0.95 2.34
CA ALA A 17 -1.30 -1.06 2.81
C ALA A 17 -1.62 -0.07 3.95
N PHE A 18 -0.63 0.28 4.79
CA PHE A 18 -0.84 1.22 5.89
C PHE A 18 -0.99 2.66 5.42
N THR A 19 -0.55 3.01 4.21
CA THR A 19 -0.71 4.37 3.67
C THR A 19 -2.18 4.74 3.44
N PHE A 20 -3.08 3.75 3.36
CA PHE A 20 -4.52 3.97 3.35
C PHE A 20 -5.05 4.60 4.66
N LEU A 21 -4.33 4.40 5.77
CA LEU A 21 -4.62 5.01 7.08
C LEU A 21 -3.96 6.38 7.27
N ASP A 22 -3.03 6.76 6.39
CA ASP A 22 -2.35 8.04 6.47
C ASP A 22 -3.26 9.17 5.97
N GLU A 23 -3.48 10.17 6.81
CA GLU A 23 -4.29 11.35 6.51
C GLU A 23 -3.53 12.33 5.58
N ASN A 24 -2.20 12.18 5.46
CA ASN A 24 -1.38 12.97 4.54
C ASN A 24 -1.42 12.44 3.10
N VAL A 25 -1.89 11.20 2.89
CA VAL A 25 -2.01 10.61 1.56
C VAL A 25 -3.37 10.98 0.98
N SER A 26 -3.36 11.58 -0.21
CA SER A 26 -4.57 12.07 -0.85
C SER A 26 -5.55 10.94 -1.21
N SER A 27 -6.84 11.25 -1.22
CA SER A 27 -7.88 10.30 -1.67
C SER A 27 -7.65 9.82 -3.11
N GLU A 28 -7.05 10.67 -3.96
CA GLU A 28 -6.71 10.32 -5.34
C GLU A 28 -5.61 9.27 -5.40
N THR A 29 -4.53 9.46 -4.65
CA THR A 29 -3.45 8.47 -4.51
C THR A 29 -4.00 7.13 -4.00
N LYS A 30 -4.85 7.15 -2.97
CA LYS A 30 -5.49 5.92 -2.45
C LYS A 30 -6.34 5.22 -3.51
N ARG A 31 -7.09 5.96 -4.33
CA ARG A 31 -7.83 5.36 -5.46
C ARG A 31 -6.90 4.73 -6.49
N ASN A 32 -5.81 5.41 -6.84
CA ASN A 32 -4.81 4.87 -7.77
C ASN A 32 -4.18 3.58 -7.21
N MET A 33 -3.91 3.53 -5.90
CA MET A 33 -3.43 2.33 -5.24
C MET A 33 -4.43 1.17 -5.32
N VAL A 34 -5.72 1.41 -5.12
CA VAL A 34 -6.77 0.38 -5.29
C VAL A 34 -6.80 -0.16 -6.72
N VAL A 35 -6.64 0.72 -7.71
CA VAL A 35 -6.55 0.30 -9.12
C VAL A 35 -5.28 -0.53 -9.34
N ALA A 36 -4.15 -0.11 -8.76
CA ALA A 36 -2.88 -0.84 -8.88
C ALA A 36 -2.92 -2.22 -8.22
N MET A 37 -3.71 -2.40 -7.15
CA MET A 37 -3.94 -3.69 -6.49
C MET A 37 -4.62 -4.75 -7.39
N LEU A 38 -5.15 -4.37 -8.55
CA LEU A 38 -5.65 -5.31 -9.55
C LEU A 38 -4.53 -5.97 -10.35
N ASN A 39 -3.30 -5.43 -10.29
CA ASN A 39 -2.15 -6.00 -10.97
C ASN A 39 -1.52 -7.11 -10.12
N GLU A 40 -1.06 -8.15 -10.81
CA GLU A 40 -0.41 -9.30 -10.18
C GLU A 40 0.91 -8.88 -9.54
N GLY A 41 1.04 -9.15 -8.24
CA GLY A 41 2.25 -8.97 -7.47
C GLY A 41 3.25 -10.08 -7.77
N THR A 42 4.46 -9.94 -7.23
CA THR A 42 5.49 -10.97 -7.44
C THR A 42 5.26 -12.16 -6.51
N GLU A 43 5.42 -13.41 -6.97
CA GLU A 43 5.30 -14.60 -6.10
C GLU A 43 6.29 -14.59 -4.92
N HIS A 44 7.43 -13.92 -5.10
CA HIS A 44 8.46 -13.74 -4.10
C HIS A 44 8.74 -12.24 -3.90
N PRO A 45 7.87 -11.52 -3.18
CA PRO A 45 8.05 -10.09 -2.98
C PRO A 45 9.29 -9.83 -2.14
N VAL A 46 10.09 -8.86 -2.58
CA VAL A 46 11.37 -8.56 -1.94
C VAL A 46 11.09 -7.88 -0.60
N LYS A 47 11.41 -8.54 0.52
CA LYS A 47 11.26 -7.98 1.88
C LYS A 47 12.04 -6.69 2.12
N ARG A 48 13.06 -6.43 1.30
CA ARG A 48 13.86 -5.20 1.31
C ARG A 48 14.13 -4.75 -0.12
N ILE A 49 13.39 -3.77 -0.60
CA ILE A 49 13.64 -3.22 -1.92
C ILE A 49 14.92 -2.39 -1.86
N SER A 50 15.91 -2.76 -2.69
CA SER A 50 17.09 -1.95 -2.94
C SER A 50 16.85 -1.19 -4.23
N LEU A 51 16.55 0.11 -4.12
CA LEU A 51 16.37 0.99 -5.26
C LEU A 51 17.49 2.03 -5.30
N GLU A 52 17.96 2.32 -6.51
CA GLU A 52 18.75 3.51 -6.77
C GLU A 52 17.92 4.78 -6.44
N PRO A 53 18.51 5.82 -5.84
CA PRO A 53 17.79 7.03 -5.43
C PRO A 53 16.98 7.66 -6.55
N ASP A 54 17.53 7.68 -7.77
CA ASP A 54 16.89 8.27 -8.95
C ASP A 54 15.64 7.52 -9.39
N ILE A 55 15.56 6.22 -9.07
CA ILE A 55 14.39 5.40 -9.35
C ILE A 55 13.29 5.71 -8.32
N VAL A 56 13.66 5.84 -7.05
CA VAL A 56 12.71 6.19 -5.97
C VAL A 56 12.03 7.52 -6.25
N LEU A 57 12.77 8.51 -6.73
CA LEU A 57 12.23 9.85 -7.03
C LEU A 57 11.22 9.88 -8.19
N ARG A 58 11.15 8.81 -8.99
CA ARG A 58 10.24 8.69 -10.14
C ARG A 58 9.02 7.81 -9.83
N LYS A 59 8.92 7.29 -8.61
CA LYS A 59 7.90 6.34 -8.19
C LYS A 59 6.88 7.02 -7.29
N ASN A 60 5.61 6.67 -7.48
CA ASN A 60 4.51 7.04 -6.61
C ASN A 60 4.13 5.87 -5.70
N LEU A 61 3.20 6.10 -4.75
CA LEU A 61 2.76 5.05 -3.81
C LEU A 61 2.03 3.91 -4.52
N GLU A 62 1.23 4.22 -5.55
CA GLU A 62 0.53 3.22 -6.36
C GLU A 62 1.47 2.27 -7.10
N ASP A 63 2.72 2.65 -7.38
CA ASP A 63 3.71 1.77 -8.02
C ASP A 63 4.15 0.59 -7.13
N PHE A 64 3.82 0.63 -5.83
CA PHE A 64 4.19 -0.40 -4.86
C PHE A 64 2.99 -1.24 -4.41
N ALA A 65 1.78 -0.91 -4.89
CA ALA A 65 0.55 -1.62 -4.55
C ALA A 65 0.23 -2.69 -5.61
N THR A 66 -0.05 -3.91 -5.15
CA THR A 66 -0.34 -5.08 -6.00
C THR A 66 -1.41 -5.95 -5.37
N ASP A 67 -1.79 -7.06 -6.02
CA ASP A 67 -2.73 -8.03 -5.46
C ASP A 67 -2.26 -8.60 -4.11
N ASN A 68 -0.96 -8.63 -3.84
CA ASN A 68 -0.40 -9.02 -2.55
C ASN A 68 -0.74 -8.02 -1.44
N THR A 69 -0.81 -6.72 -1.77
CA THR A 69 -1.37 -5.70 -0.85
C THR A 69 -2.83 -6.01 -0.52
N CYS A 70 -3.60 -6.53 -1.49
CA CYS A 70 -4.98 -6.94 -1.28
C CYS A 70 -5.08 -8.16 -0.35
N LYS A 71 -4.25 -9.18 -0.60
CA LYS A 71 -4.15 -10.38 0.27
C LYS A 71 -3.75 -10.00 1.70
N PHE A 72 -2.92 -8.97 1.86
CA PHE A 72 -2.55 -8.48 3.19
C PHE A 72 -3.76 -7.90 3.96
N PHE A 73 -4.71 -7.26 3.28
CA PHE A 73 -5.96 -6.85 3.94
C PHE A 73 -6.80 -8.03 4.41
N ASP A 74 -6.83 -9.13 3.66
CA ASP A 74 -7.51 -10.35 4.11
C ASP A 74 -6.86 -10.92 5.39
N ILE A 75 -5.52 -10.88 5.51
CA ILE A 75 -4.79 -11.24 6.75
C ILE A 75 -5.22 -10.35 7.93
N LEU A 76 -5.45 -9.06 7.67
CA LEU A 76 -5.93 -8.10 8.65
C LEU A 76 -7.44 -8.21 8.94
N GLY A 77 -8.14 -9.20 8.35
CA GLY A 77 -9.58 -9.41 8.53
C GLY A 77 -10.46 -8.42 7.76
N ILE A 78 -9.89 -7.70 6.80
CA ILE A 78 -10.57 -6.70 5.98
C ILE A 78 -10.79 -7.31 4.60
N SER A 79 -12.01 -7.76 4.35
CA SER A 79 -12.38 -8.37 3.07
C SER A 79 -12.02 -7.48 1.88
N SER A 80 -11.37 -8.05 0.87
CA SER A 80 -11.14 -7.43 -0.44
C SER A 80 -12.38 -6.81 -1.09
N GLN A 81 -13.60 -7.31 -0.81
CA GLN A 81 -14.85 -6.69 -1.28
C GLN A 81 -15.05 -5.26 -0.78
N PHE A 82 -14.34 -4.87 0.27
CA PHE A 82 -14.39 -3.55 0.88
C PHE A 82 -13.90 -2.44 -0.06
N PHE A 83 -13.04 -2.78 -1.03
CA PHE A 83 -12.48 -1.81 -1.99
C PHE A 83 -13.37 -1.61 -3.23
N ASN A 84 -14.36 -2.47 -3.48
CA ASN A 84 -15.24 -2.40 -4.65
C ASN A 84 -16.08 -1.12 -4.73
N HIS A 85 -16.30 -0.45 -3.59
CA HIS A 85 -16.99 0.83 -3.50
C HIS A 85 -16.17 1.76 -2.60
N TRP A 86 -15.06 2.29 -3.13
CA TRP A 86 -14.12 3.12 -2.38
C TRP A 86 -14.80 4.37 -1.78
N ASP A 87 -15.17 4.28 -0.49
CA ASP A 87 -15.61 5.40 0.35
C ASP A 87 -14.60 5.57 1.48
N GLU A 88 -13.71 6.55 1.31
CA GLU A 88 -12.56 6.77 2.19
C GLU A 88 -12.95 6.89 3.67
N LYS A 89 -14.05 7.58 4.01
CA LYS A 89 -14.45 7.79 5.41
C LYS A 89 -14.89 6.49 6.05
N LYS A 90 -15.67 5.69 5.31
CA LYS A 90 -16.12 4.37 5.75
C LYS A 90 -14.94 3.40 5.87
N ILE A 91 -13.98 3.52 4.95
CA ILE A 91 -12.78 2.67 4.88
C ILE A 91 -11.84 2.91 6.05
N ILE A 92 -11.43 4.16 6.28
CA ILE A 92 -10.56 4.53 7.39
C ILE A 92 -11.20 4.16 8.73
N LYS A 93 -12.51 4.36 8.89
CA LYS A 93 -13.21 3.96 10.11
C LYS A 93 -13.09 2.45 10.40
N LYS A 94 -13.27 1.60 9.39
CA LYS A 94 -13.20 0.15 9.56
C LYS A 94 -11.78 -0.36 9.72
N LEU A 95 -10.82 0.25 9.02
CA LEU A 95 -9.40 0.00 9.24
C LEU A 95 -9.04 0.30 10.70
N LYS A 96 -9.37 1.49 11.21
CA LYS A 96 -9.12 1.87 12.62
C LYS A 96 -9.77 0.89 13.62
N GLN A 97 -10.95 0.32 13.31
CA GLN A 97 -11.59 -0.70 14.14
C GLN A 97 -10.89 -2.06 14.13
N SER A 98 -10.21 -2.41 13.03
CA SER A 98 -9.54 -3.72 12.89
C SER A 98 -8.18 -3.76 13.59
N PHE A 99 -7.61 -2.59 13.90
CA PHE A 99 -6.32 -2.42 14.59
C PHE A 99 -6.47 -1.97 16.06
N SER A 100 -7.68 -1.94 16.60
CA SER A 100 -8.00 -1.51 17.97
C SER A 100 -8.44 -2.68 18.84
#